data_AF-A0A7C3IQV6-F1
#
_entry.id   AF-A0A7C3IQV6-F1
#
_cell.length_a   1.000
_cell.length_b   1.000
_cell.length_c   1.000
_cell.angle_alpha   90.00
_cell.angle_beta   90.00
_cell.angle_gamma   90.00
#
_symmetry.space_group_name_H-M   'P 1'
#
loop_
_entity.id
_entity.type
_entity.pdbx_description
1 polymer ?
#
loop_
_entity_poly.entity_id
_entity_poly.type
_entity_poly.pdbx_seq_one_letter_code
_entity_poly.pdbx_strand_id
1 'polypeptide(L)'
;MVGSTQISRWRDFEQLTAPLTELCPFYGCRGRGENRAYIVARGGSPEPRLLGDNYFSFDFRCAHFVFLDTEERVDRDDPQTRWLDADLASAAGKPIFVFTHRAVFGAAERFILVGGKQWWHPLFVRHRVRVVFSGARHLYHRVNEDGVAYVITGGGGGPLDPVMARRQLAPGDVAASFNHCIEVMLADDEIRCRAVDPEGRTRDEFAVRASGALGEVEY
;
A
#
# COMPACT_ATOMS: atom_id res chain seq x y z
N MET A 1 9.31 -21.59 17.46
CA MET A 1 8.67 -21.26 18.75
C MET A 1 8.37 -19.77 18.76
N VAL A 2 7.11 -19.40 18.58
CA VAL A 2 6.64 -18.01 18.76
C VAL A 2 6.57 -17.78 20.27
N GLY A 3 7.35 -16.84 20.81
CA GLY A 3 7.44 -16.61 22.26
C GLY A 3 6.11 -16.10 22.85
N SER A 4 5.83 -16.44 24.11
CA SER A 4 4.60 -16.07 24.84
C SER A 4 4.27 -14.57 24.83
N THR A 5 5.29 -13.72 24.69
CA THR A 5 5.19 -12.26 24.60
C THR A 5 4.65 -11.75 23.26
N GLN A 6 4.85 -12.51 22.17
CA GLN A 6 4.31 -12.15 20.85
C GLN A 6 2.82 -12.48 20.77
N ILE A 7 2.41 -13.61 21.38
CA ILE A 7 1.01 -14.01 21.51
C ILE A 7 0.21 -12.97 22.33
N SER A 8 0.78 -12.44 23.42
CA SER A 8 0.11 -11.41 24.21
C SER A 8 -0.10 -10.11 23.42
N ARG A 9 0.90 -9.68 22.64
CA ARG A 9 0.79 -8.46 21.81
C ARG A 9 -0.23 -8.57 20.67
N TRP A 10 -0.38 -9.76 20.08
CA TRP A 10 -1.42 -9.98 19.05
C TRP A 10 -2.82 -9.90 19.65
N ARG A 11 -3.03 -10.46 20.85
CA ARG A 11 -4.30 -10.30 21.56
C ARG A 11 -4.59 -8.82 21.88
N ASP A 12 -3.59 -8.07 22.32
CA ASP A 12 -3.74 -6.63 22.59
C ASP A 12 -4.11 -5.88 21.30
N PHE A 13 -3.45 -6.19 20.18
CA PHE A 13 -3.77 -5.62 18.87
C PHE A 13 -5.22 -5.94 18.44
N GLU A 14 -5.64 -7.19 18.53
CA GLU A 14 -7.02 -7.61 18.21
C GLU A 14 -8.04 -6.86 19.09
N GLN A 15 -7.78 -6.71 20.38
CA GLN A 15 -8.66 -5.96 21.29
C GLN A 15 -8.74 -4.47 20.96
N LEU A 16 -7.59 -3.83 20.70
CA LEU A 16 -7.54 -2.40 20.38
C LEU A 16 -8.19 -2.08 19.03
N THR A 17 -8.08 -3.00 18.07
CA THR A 17 -8.64 -2.84 16.72
C THR A 17 -10.06 -3.40 16.58
N ALA A 18 -10.60 -4.08 17.60
CA ALA A 18 -11.92 -4.69 17.55
C ALA A 18 -13.03 -3.72 17.12
N PRO A 19 -13.15 -2.49 17.65
CA PRO A 19 -14.21 -1.57 17.22
C PRO A 19 -14.19 -1.25 15.71
N LEU A 20 -13.00 -1.26 15.08
CA LEU A 20 -12.84 -1.05 13.64
C LEU A 20 -13.12 -2.35 12.86
N THR A 21 -12.46 -3.43 13.26
CA THR A 21 -12.54 -4.74 12.57
C THR A 21 -13.88 -5.45 12.77
N GLU A 22 -14.72 -4.98 13.70
CA GLU A 22 -16.12 -5.35 13.85
C GLU A 22 -17.02 -4.72 12.78
N LEU A 23 -16.65 -3.55 12.27
CA LEU A 23 -17.43 -2.76 11.32
C LEU A 23 -17.01 -2.98 9.87
N CYS A 24 -15.72 -3.21 9.63
CA CYS A 24 -15.18 -3.38 8.29
C CYS A 24 -14.11 -4.47 8.22
N PRO A 25 -13.88 -5.06 7.04
CA PRO A 25 -12.81 -6.01 6.85
C PRO A 25 -11.44 -5.32 7.02
N PHE A 26 -10.49 -6.03 7.62
CA PHE A 26 -9.11 -5.60 7.80
C PHE A 26 -8.16 -6.54 7.05
N TYR A 27 -7.41 -5.99 6.11
CA TYR A 27 -6.42 -6.70 5.30
C TYR A 27 -5.02 -6.18 5.61
N GLY A 28 -4.16 -7.05 6.14
CA GLY A 28 -2.80 -6.79 6.52
C GLY A 28 -1.81 -7.35 5.50
N CYS A 29 -0.90 -6.50 5.06
CA CYS A 29 0.25 -6.87 4.24
C CYS A 29 1.38 -7.37 5.15
N ARG A 30 2.02 -8.50 4.80
CA ARG A 30 3.14 -9.05 5.59
C ARG A 30 4.29 -8.03 5.67
N GLY A 31 4.71 -7.71 6.89
CA GLY A 31 5.88 -6.89 7.17
C GLY A 31 7.11 -7.66 7.66
N ARG A 32 8.23 -6.95 7.83
CA ARG A 32 9.45 -7.54 8.40
C ARG A 32 9.18 -8.09 9.80
N GLY A 33 9.49 -9.37 10.01
CA GLY A 33 9.31 -10.03 11.31
C GLY A 33 7.91 -10.60 11.55
N GLU A 34 7.02 -10.47 10.57
CA GLU A 34 5.75 -11.20 10.54
C GLU A 34 5.92 -12.53 9.81
N ASN A 35 5.13 -13.53 10.21
CA ASN A 35 5.19 -14.87 9.61
C ASN A 35 4.28 -14.99 8.38
N ARG A 36 3.23 -14.17 8.27
CA ARG A 36 2.25 -14.21 7.18
C ARG A 36 1.45 -12.91 7.07
N ALA A 37 0.77 -12.72 5.94
CA ALA A 37 -0.27 -11.72 5.82
C ALA A 37 -1.42 -12.00 6.81
N TYR A 38 -2.13 -10.96 7.23
CA TYR A 38 -3.15 -11.03 8.28
C TYR A 38 -4.50 -10.53 7.77
N ILE A 39 -5.58 -11.30 7.92
CA ILE A 39 -6.89 -10.94 7.36
C ILE A 39 -7.96 -11.17 8.44
N VAL A 40 -8.73 -10.12 8.74
CA VAL A 40 -9.94 -10.18 9.56
C VAL A 40 -11.11 -9.77 8.67
N ALA A 41 -11.86 -10.77 8.19
CA ALA A 41 -13.03 -10.57 7.36
C ALA A 41 -14.30 -11.04 8.09
N ARG A 42 -15.41 -10.31 7.94
CA ARG A 42 -16.74 -10.67 8.46
C ARG A 42 -17.74 -10.82 7.32
N GLY A 43 -18.88 -11.49 7.58
CA GLY A 43 -19.89 -11.82 6.56
C GLY A 43 -20.21 -10.67 5.61
N GLY A 44 -20.01 -10.88 4.31
CA GLY A 44 -20.14 -9.87 3.25
C GLY A 44 -18.82 -9.25 2.76
N SER A 45 -17.70 -9.51 3.43
CA SER A 45 -16.36 -9.15 2.95
C SER A 45 -16.00 -9.96 1.70
N PRO A 46 -15.26 -9.40 0.72
CA PRO A 46 -14.76 -10.19 -0.39
C PRO A 46 -13.73 -11.20 0.13
N GLU A 47 -13.94 -12.48 -0.22
CA GLU A 47 -12.97 -13.54 0.03
C GLU A 47 -11.73 -13.30 -0.84
N PRO A 48 -10.55 -13.13 -0.24
CA PRO A 48 -9.33 -12.90 -1.00
C PRO A 48 -8.96 -14.14 -1.81
N ARG A 49 -8.53 -13.94 -3.06
CA ARG A 49 -7.86 -14.99 -3.82
C ARG A 49 -6.45 -15.15 -3.27
N LEU A 50 -6.31 -16.02 -2.28
CA LEU A 50 -5.02 -16.41 -1.73
C LEU A 50 -4.28 -17.25 -2.77
N LEU A 51 -3.18 -16.71 -3.30
CA LEU A 51 -2.37 -17.36 -4.34
C LEU A 51 -0.93 -17.64 -3.83
N GLY A 52 -0.74 -17.44 -2.52
CA GLY A 52 0.39 -17.78 -1.65
C GLY A 52 0.03 -17.46 -0.19
N ASP A 53 0.95 -17.67 0.76
CA ASP A 53 0.69 -17.38 2.19
C ASP A 53 0.70 -15.87 2.51
N ASN A 54 1.28 -15.03 1.63
CA ASN A 54 1.63 -13.64 1.95
C ASN A 54 1.21 -12.61 0.90
N TYR A 55 0.75 -13.02 -0.28
CA TYR A 55 0.28 -12.13 -1.33
C TYR A 55 -1.03 -12.65 -1.92
N PHE A 56 -1.93 -11.73 -2.23
CA PHE A 56 -3.30 -12.02 -2.65
C PHE A 56 -3.92 -10.82 -3.34
N SER A 57 -5.04 -11.04 -4.01
CA SER A 57 -5.86 -9.97 -4.55
C SER A 57 -7.34 -10.23 -4.32
N PHE A 58 -8.14 -9.17 -4.40
CA PHE A 58 -9.59 -9.28 -4.44
C PHE A 58 -10.20 -8.13 -5.20
N ASP A 59 -11.40 -8.38 -5.71
CA ASP A 59 -12.25 -7.33 -6.25
C ASP A 59 -13.22 -6.88 -5.16
N PHE A 60 -13.41 -5.57 -5.05
CA PHE A 60 -14.49 -5.01 -4.24
C PHE A 60 -15.15 -3.88 -5.00
N ARG A 61 -16.46 -4.05 -5.29
CA ARG A 61 -17.22 -3.15 -6.17
C ARG A 61 -16.50 -3.02 -7.52
N CYS A 62 -16.17 -1.79 -7.95
CA CYS A 62 -15.53 -1.51 -9.23
C CYS A 62 -14.00 -1.57 -9.21
N ALA A 63 -13.38 -1.76 -8.03
CA ALA A 63 -11.93 -1.66 -7.85
C ALA A 63 -11.28 -3.02 -7.60
N HIS A 64 -10.00 -3.09 -7.91
CA HIS A 64 -9.15 -4.26 -7.70
C HIS A 64 -8.03 -3.92 -6.70
N PHE A 65 -7.84 -4.79 -5.71
CA PHE A 65 -6.90 -4.59 -4.62
C PHE A 65 -5.87 -5.72 -4.63
N VAL A 66 -4.59 -5.36 -4.63
CA VAL A 66 -3.47 -6.30 -4.73
C VAL A 66 -2.53 -6.11 -3.55
N PHE A 67 -2.25 -7.17 -2.80
CA PHE A 67 -1.34 -7.16 -1.65
C PHE A 67 -0.11 -7.99 -2.01
N LEU A 68 1.09 -7.38 -1.88
CA LEU A 68 2.36 -7.98 -2.29
C LEU A 68 3.29 -8.21 -1.09
N ASP A 69 3.97 -9.36 -1.09
CA ASP A 69 5.03 -9.68 -0.14
C ASP A 69 6.36 -9.09 -0.60
N THR A 70 6.90 -8.17 0.20
CA THR A 70 8.17 -7.50 -0.06
C THR A 70 9.35 -8.04 0.74
N GLU A 71 9.12 -9.08 1.55
CA GLU A 71 10.15 -9.69 2.39
C GLU A 71 10.92 -10.81 1.66
N GLU A 72 10.36 -11.30 0.56
CA GLU A 72 10.99 -12.25 -0.35
C GLU A 72 11.73 -11.54 -1.51
N ARG A 73 12.55 -12.31 -2.24
CA ARG A 73 13.30 -11.81 -3.39
C ARG A 73 12.34 -11.50 -4.55
N VAL A 74 12.52 -10.32 -5.15
CA VAL A 74 11.73 -9.86 -6.31
C VAL A 74 12.60 -9.83 -7.56
N ASP A 75 12.23 -10.63 -8.55
CA ASP A 75 12.86 -10.70 -9.87
C ASP A 75 11.85 -11.08 -10.97
N ARG A 76 12.27 -11.07 -12.24
CA ARG A 76 11.36 -11.38 -13.36
C ARG A 76 10.71 -12.77 -13.28
N ASP A 77 11.47 -13.75 -12.82
CA ASP A 77 11.12 -15.17 -12.85
C ASP A 77 10.52 -15.67 -11.54
N ASP A 78 10.45 -14.80 -10.53
CA ASP A 78 9.83 -15.14 -9.26
C ASP A 78 8.32 -15.39 -9.43
N PRO A 79 7.74 -16.39 -8.71
CA PRO A 79 6.33 -16.74 -8.86
C PRO A 79 5.36 -15.59 -8.60
N GLN A 80 5.68 -14.69 -7.67
CA GLN A 80 4.84 -13.55 -7.33
C GLN A 80 4.84 -12.51 -8.46
N THR A 81 5.98 -12.23 -9.10
CA THR A 81 6.05 -11.31 -10.24
C THR A 81 5.27 -11.82 -11.45
N ARG A 82 5.36 -13.12 -11.77
CA ARG A 82 4.56 -13.73 -12.84
C ARG A 82 3.08 -13.74 -12.53
N TRP A 83 2.73 -14.04 -11.27
CA TRP A 83 1.35 -13.99 -10.80
C TRP A 83 0.79 -12.57 -10.90
N LEU A 84 1.53 -11.57 -10.43
CA LEU A 84 1.14 -10.17 -10.45
C LEU A 84 0.79 -9.71 -11.87
N ASP A 85 1.60 -10.08 -12.86
CA ASP A 85 1.30 -9.74 -14.26
C ASP A 85 -0.05 -10.31 -14.73
N ALA A 86 -0.31 -11.58 -14.43
CA ALA A 86 -1.55 -12.24 -14.79
C ALA A 86 -2.77 -11.68 -14.03
N ASP A 87 -2.61 -11.37 -12.74
CA ASP A 87 -3.67 -10.81 -11.90
C ASP A 87 -4.05 -9.40 -12.36
N LEU A 88 -3.07 -8.53 -12.60
CA LEU A 88 -3.29 -7.19 -13.16
C LEU A 88 -3.95 -7.23 -14.54
N ALA A 89 -3.54 -8.17 -15.40
CA ALA A 89 -4.19 -8.38 -16.69
C ALA A 89 -5.66 -8.78 -16.53
N SER A 90 -6.00 -9.61 -15.54
CA SER A 90 -7.37 -10.01 -15.25
C SER A 90 -8.26 -8.87 -14.71
N ALA A 91 -7.63 -7.84 -14.13
CA ALA A 91 -8.29 -6.66 -13.58
C ALA A 91 -8.40 -5.50 -14.60
N ALA A 92 -8.10 -5.75 -15.88
CA ALA A 92 -8.11 -4.72 -16.92
C ALA A 92 -9.43 -3.92 -16.94
N GLY A 93 -9.31 -2.59 -16.91
CA GLY A 93 -10.44 -1.66 -16.91
C GLY A 93 -10.95 -1.28 -15.52
N LYS A 94 -10.43 -1.88 -14.44
CA LYS A 94 -10.72 -1.46 -13.06
C LYS A 94 -9.67 -0.48 -12.55
N PRO A 95 -10.01 0.41 -11.61
CA PRO A 95 -9.00 1.11 -10.81
C PRO A 95 -8.29 0.10 -9.91
N ILE A 96 -6.95 0.07 -9.99
CA ILE A 96 -6.13 -0.89 -9.26
C ILE A 96 -5.34 -0.19 -8.15
N PHE A 97 -5.42 -0.73 -6.95
CA PHE A 97 -4.68 -0.32 -5.76
C PHE A 97 -3.71 -1.43 -5.35
N VAL A 98 -2.45 -1.07 -5.11
CA VAL A 98 -1.42 -2.03 -4.67
C VAL A 98 -0.95 -1.68 -3.27
N PHE A 99 -0.77 -2.70 -2.43
CA PHE A 99 -0.30 -2.57 -1.05
C PHE A 99 0.98 -3.38 -0.88
N THR A 100 1.98 -2.75 -0.28
CA THR A 100 3.31 -3.30 -0.06
C THR A 100 3.79 -2.94 1.34
N HIS A 101 4.64 -3.74 1.97
CA HIS A 101 5.28 -3.30 3.20
C HIS A 101 6.46 -2.38 2.89
N ARG A 102 7.43 -2.82 2.08
CA ARG A 102 8.57 -1.98 1.66
C ARG A 102 8.22 -1.16 0.43
N ALA A 103 8.63 0.11 0.43
CA ALA A 103 8.33 1.04 -0.64
C ALA A 103 9.09 0.71 -1.94
N VAL A 104 8.41 0.78 -3.08
CA VAL A 104 9.03 0.65 -4.42
C VAL A 104 9.77 1.93 -4.80
N PHE A 105 9.20 3.09 -4.47
CA PHE A 105 9.81 4.41 -4.61
C PHE A 105 9.74 5.19 -3.31
N GLY A 106 10.69 6.11 -3.10
CA GLY A 106 10.71 6.98 -1.93
C GLY A 106 11.97 7.84 -1.85
N ALA A 107 11.94 8.90 -1.04
CA ALA A 107 13.01 9.90 -0.96
C ALA A 107 14.29 9.37 -0.28
N ALA A 108 14.16 8.25 0.43
CA ALA A 108 15.27 7.54 1.06
C ALA A 108 15.64 6.29 0.25
N GLU A 109 16.30 6.49 -0.91
CA GLU A 109 16.63 5.44 -1.89
C GLU A 109 17.29 4.18 -1.30
N ARG A 110 18.02 4.29 -0.19
CA ARG A 110 18.63 3.12 0.48
C ARG A 110 17.64 2.11 1.05
N PHE A 111 16.37 2.48 1.15
CA PHE A 111 15.33 1.67 1.78
C PHE A 111 14.21 1.29 0.82
N ILE A 112 14.40 1.52 -0.48
CA ILE A 112 13.43 1.10 -1.50
C ILE A 112 13.69 -0.35 -1.92
N LEU A 113 12.63 -1.01 -2.38
CA LEU A 113 12.68 -2.35 -2.93
C LEU A 113 13.17 -2.29 -4.38
N VAL A 114 14.49 -2.41 -4.57
CA VAL A 114 15.14 -2.32 -5.90
C VAL A 114 14.50 -3.29 -6.92
N GLY A 115 14.22 -4.53 -6.51
CA GLY A 115 13.54 -5.50 -7.37
C GLY A 115 12.12 -5.06 -7.77
N GLY A 116 11.37 -4.42 -6.86
CA GLY A 116 10.06 -3.85 -7.17
C GLY A 116 10.15 -2.73 -8.20
N LYS A 117 11.17 -1.87 -8.11
CA LYS A 117 11.41 -0.80 -9.10
C LYS A 117 11.75 -1.38 -10.47
N GLN A 118 12.57 -2.43 -10.50
CA GLN A 118 13.02 -3.05 -11.75
C GLN A 118 11.93 -3.90 -12.42
N TRP A 119 11.12 -4.62 -11.65
CA TRP A 119 10.26 -5.68 -12.17
C TRP A 119 8.76 -5.45 -11.97
N TRP A 120 8.34 -4.77 -10.90
CA TRP A 120 6.92 -4.49 -10.67
C TRP A 120 6.47 -3.17 -11.25
N HIS A 121 7.29 -2.11 -11.14
CA HIS A 121 6.91 -0.81 -11.68
C HIS A 121 6.58 -0.83 -13.19
N PRO A 122 7.34 -1.53 -14.07
CA PRO A 122 6.93 -1.67 -15.47
C PRO A 122 5.56 -2.36 -15.65
N LEU A 123 5.21 -3.32 -14.78
CA LEU A 123 3.89 -3.96 -14.77
C LEU A 123 2.81 -2.99 -14.31
N PHE A 124 3.09 -2.20 -13.28
CA PHE A 124 2.18 -1.19 -12.75
C PHE A 124 1.85 -0.12 -13.80
N VAL A 125 2.84 0.36 -14.53
CA VAL A 125 2.65 1.30 -15.64
C VAL A 125 1.83 0.65 -16.76
N ARG A 126 2.22 -0.55 -17.20
CA ARG A 126 1.54 -1.27 -18.30
C ARG A 126 0.06 -1.54 -18.00
N HIS A 127 -0.26 -1.93 -16.76
CA HIS A 127 -1.61 -2.26 -16.33
C HIS A 127 -2.36 -1.10 -15.67
N ARG A 128 -1.76 0.09 -15.66
CA ARG A 128 -2.36 1.34 -15.18
C ARG A 128 -2.79 1.26 -13.71
N VAL A 129 -1.91 0.73 -12.86
CA VAL A 129 -2.06 0.86 -11.40
C VAL A 129 -2.11 2.33 -11.02
N ARG A 130 -3.04 2.69 -10.15
CA ARG A 130 -3.29 4.11 -9.82
C ARG A 130 -2.50 4.56 -8.62
N VAL A 131 -2.56 3.77 -7.56
CA VAL A 131 -1.92 4.11 -6.30
C VAL A 131 -1.27 2.87 -5.71
N VAL A 132 -0.02 3.03 -5.28
CA VAL A 132 0.74 2.03 -4.52
C VAL A 132 0.97 2.57 -3.12
N PHE A 133 0.39 1.91 -2.12
CA PHE A 133 0.60 2.22 -0.72
C PHE A 133 1.70 1.35 -0.14
N SER A 134 2.56 1.97 0.65
CA SER A 134 3.71 1.33 1.27
C SER A 134 3.84 1.70 2.75
N GLY A 135 4.41 0.81 3.54
CA GLY A 135 4.76 1.05 4.94
C GLY A 135 6.28 1.12 5.15
N ALA A 136 6.74 0.35 6.14
CA ALA A 136 8.13 0.17 6.58
C ALA A 136 8.83 1.41 7.15
N ARG A 137 8.73 2.57 6.49
CA ARG A 137 9.27 3.84 7.00
C ARG A 137 8.19 4.59 7.75
N HIS A 138 8.50 5.02 8.96
CA HIS A 138 7.55 5.68 9.86
C HIS A 138 7.45 7.18 9.55
N LEU A 139 7.03 7.50 8.33
CA LEU A 139 6.82 8.86 7.83
C LEU A 139 5.74 8.87 6.75
N TYR A 140 5.36 10.06 6.32
CA TYR A 140 4.56 10.28 5.12
C TYR A 140 5.46 10.68 3.95
N HIS A 141 5.31 10.01 2.82
CA HIS A 141 5.98 10.44 1.59
C HIS A 141 5.17 10.07 0.35
N ARG A 142 4.92 11.05 -0.52
CA ARG A 142 4.19 10.88 -1.76
C ARG A 142 5.03 11.32 -2.96
N VAL A 143 5.12 10.46 -3.96
CA VAL A 143 5.76 10.76 -5.25
C VAL A 143 4.92 10.25 -6.42
N ASN A 144 5.12 10.85 -7.59
CA ASN A 144 4.62 10.33 -8.86
C ASN A 144 5.78 9.79 -9.70
N GLU A 145 5.66 8.55 -10.18
CA GLU A 145 6.61 7.96 -11.11
C GLU A 145 5.83 7.34 -12.27
N ASP A 146 6.07 7.83 -13.49
CA ASP A 146 5.38 7.42 -14.73
C ASP A 146 3.84 7.41 -14.63
N GLY A 147 3.28 8.35 -13.86
CA GLY A 147 1.84 8.52 -13.65
C GLY A 147 1.23 7.59 -12.60
N VAL A 148 2.04 6.79 -11.90
CA VAL A 148 1.62 5.98 -10.75
C VAL A 148 1.92 6.76 -9.46
N ALA A 149 0.92 6.95 -8.60
CA ALA A 149 1.12 7.57 -7.29
C ALA A 149 1.70 6.54 -6.30
N TYR A 150 2.85 6.83 -5.71
CA TYR A 150 3.46 6.04 -4.64
C TYR A 150 3.34 6.79 -3.33
N VAL A 151 2.74 6.16 -2.32
CA VAL A 151 2.51 6.74 -1.00
C VAL A 151 3.08 5.85 0.09
N ILE A 152 4.14 6.31 0.74
CA ILE A 152 4.60 5.77 2.01
C ILE A 152 3.72 6.35 3.11
N THR A 153 2.99 5.48 3.81
CA THR A 153 2.04 5.78 4.88
C THR A 153 2.36 5.00 6.16
N GLY A 154 3.65 4.90 6.53
CA GLY A 154 4.06 4.13 7.71
C GLY A 154 3.94 4.87 9.05
N GLY A 155 3.34 6.05 9.07
CA GLY A 155 3.12 6.87 10.28
C GLY A 155 1.99 6.40 11.19
N GLY A 156 1.70 5.10 11.27
CA GLY A 156 0.54 4.57 11.99
C GLY A 156 0.61 4.61 13.52
N GLY A 157 1.67 5.17 14.12
CA GLY A 157 1.81 5.32 15.58
C GLY A 157 3.14 4.84 16.18
N GLY A 158 4.01 4.19 15.40
CA GLY A 158 5.39 3.89 15.80
C GLY A 158 6.27 5.14 15.88
N PRO A 159 7.48 5.08 16.48
CA PRO A 159 8.41 6.20 16.51
C PRO A 159 8.72 6.68 15.09
N LEU A 160 8.55 7.99 14.84
CA LEU A 160 8.66 8.56 13.51
C LEU A 160 10.11 8.63 13.02
N ASP A 161 10.27 8.35 11.74
CA ASP A 161 11.51 8.53 11.00
C ASP A 161 11.69 10.00 10.61
N PRO A 162 12.89 10.60 10.78
CA PRO A 162 13.13 11.92 10.23
C PRO A 162 13.07 11.89 8.69
N VAL A 163 12.62 13.00 8.11
CA VAL A 163 12.63 13.18 6.65
C VAL A 163 14.08 13.31 6.18
N MET A 164 14.62 12.21 5.68
CA MET A 164 15.98 12.12 5.15
C MET A 164 15.91 12.04 3.62
N ALA A 165 15.46 13.13 2.99
CA ALA A 165 15.42 13.22 1.54
C ALA A 165 16.85 13.35 1.00
N ARG A 166 17.34 12.31 0.32
CA ARG A 166 18.62 12.38 -0.43
C ARG A 166 18.42 12.81 -1.87
N ARG A 167 17.22 12.57 -2.41
CA ARG A 167 16.78 13.05 -3.72
C ARG A 167 16.08 14.40 -3.54
N GLN A 168 16.34 15.34 -4.44
CA GLN A 168 15.54 16.55 -4.55
C GLN A 168 14.13 16.14 -4.98
N LEU A 169 13.14 16.47 -4.15
CA LEU A 169 11.74 16.22 -4.44
C LEU A 169 11.36 16.89 -5.77
N ALA A 170 10.69 16.15 -6.65
CA ALA A 170 10.14 16.76 -7.86
C ALA A 170 9.00 17.70 -7.47
N PRO A 171 8.64 18.68 -8.32
CA PRO A 171 7.44 19.50 -8.10
C PRO A 171 6.22 18.59 -7.88
N GLY A 172 5.51 18.80 -6.77
CA GLY A 172 4.34 18.00 -6.39
C GLY A 172 4.62 16.83 -5.45
N ASP A 173 5.88 16.41 -5.27
CA ASP A 173 6.26 15.42 -4.26
C ASP A 173 6.19 16.01 -2.84
N VAL A 174 5.77 15.20 -1.86
CA VAL A 174 5.60 15.63 -0.46
C VAL A 174 6.28 14.66 0.48
N ALA A 175 7.13 15.15 1.39
CA ALA A 175 7.76 14.36 2.44
C ALA A 175 7.59 15.02 3.81
N ALA A 176 7.02 14.32 4.79
CA ALA A 176 6.80 14.86 6.13
C ALA A 176 6.78 13.75 7.20
N SER A 177 7.19 14.10 8.42
CA SER A 177 7.25 13.18 9.56
C SER A 177 6.12 13.51 10.55
N PHE A 178 5.03 12.75 10.50
CA PHE A 178 3.88 12.89 11.40
C PHE A 178 3.10 11.57 11.46
N ASN A 179 2.39 11.33 12.57
CA ASN A 179 1.46 10.21 12.67
C ASN A 179 0.22 10.49 11.82
N HIS A 180 -0.31 9.48 11.13
CA HIS A 180 -1.47 9.63 10.26
C HIS A 180 -2.10 8.29 9.86
N CYS A 181 -3.29 8.38 9.27
CA CYS A 181 -3.84 7.37 8.38
C CYS A 181 -4.09 7.98 6.98
N ILE A 182 -4.34 7.13 5.99
CA ILE A 182 -4.78 7.57 4.66
C ILE A 182 -6.25 7.19 4.49
N GLU A 183 -7.06 8.20 4.22
CA GLU A 183 -8.44 8.01 3.76
C GLU A 183 -8.46 8.03 2.23
N VAL A 184 -9.08 7.01 1.63
CA VAL A 184 -9.22 6.91 0.16
C VAL A 184 -10.70 6.90 -0.20
N MET A 185 -11.08 7.82 -1.07
CA MET A 185 -12.42 7.90 -1.65
C MET A 185 -12.32 7.68 -3.15
N LEU A 186 -13.02 6.65 -3.64
CA LEU A 186 -13.24 6.43 -5.06
C LEU A 186 -14.69 6.81 -5.39
N ALA A 187 -14.86 7.91 -6.12
CA ALA A 187 -16.16 8.39 -6.58
C ALA A 187 -16.04 8.85 -8.04
N ASP A 188 -17.04 8.52 -8.85
CA ASP A 188 -17.06 8.79 -10.28
C ASP A 188 -15.79 8.27 -11.00
N ASP A 189 -14.95 9.17 -11.49
CA ASP A 189 -13.67 8.88 -12.14
C ASP A 189 -12.48 9.43 -11.34
N GLU A 190 -12.63 9.63 -10.04
CA GLU A 190 -11.60 10.23 -9.18
C GLU A 190 -11.30 9.34 -7.96
N ILE A 191 -10.01 9.09 -7.73
CA ILE A 191 -9.48 8.53 -6.50
C ILE A 191 -8.86 9.70 -5.73
N ARG A 192 -9.53 10.12 -4.66
CA ARG A 192 -9.03 11.15 -3.74
C ARG A 192 -8.43 10.49 -2.51
N CYS A 193 -7.22 10.91 -2.16
CA CYS A 193 -6.48 10.40 -1.01
C CYS A 193 -6.15 11.55 -0.06
N ARG A 194 -6.41 11.36 1.24
CA ARG A 194 -6.09 12.35 2.29
C ARG A 194 -5.23 11.72 3.37
N ALA A 195 -4.11 12.37 3.69
CA ALA A 195 -3.33 12.06 4.88
C ALA A 195 -3.91 12.81 6.07
N VAL A 196 -4.52 12.09 7.01
CA VAL A 196 -5.24 12.66 8.16
C VAL A 196 -4.45 12.41 9.44
N ASP A 197 -4.14 13.46 10.20
CA ASP A 197 -3.44 13.35 11.48
C ASP A 197 -4.37 12.91 12.63
N PRO A 198 -3.85 12.55 13.83
CA PRO A 198 -4.68 12.10 14.95
C PRO A 198 -5.66 13.15 15.48
N GLU A 199 -5.45 14.43 15.14
CA GLU A 199 -6.38 15.51 15.45
C GLU A 199 -7.50 15.66 14.39
N GLY A 200 -7.51 14.80 13.37
CA GLY A 200 -8.49 14.80 12.29
C GLY A 200 -8.22 15.85 11.20
N ARG A 201 -7.01 16.42 11.14
CA ARG A 201 -6.66 17.45 10.14
C ARG A 201 -6.03 16.79 8.92
N THR A 202 -6.47 17.20 7.74
CA THR A 202 -5.79 16.85 6.49
C THR A 202 -4.44 17.55 6.40
N ARG A 203 -3.37 16.78 6.28
CA ARG A 203 -1.98 17.24 6.18
C ARG A 203 -1.47 17.28 4.74
N ASP A 204 -2.05 16.44 3.89
CA ASP A 204 -1.84 16.39 2.44
C ASP A 204 -3.09 15.78 1.79
N GLU A 205 -3.39 16.23 0.58
CA GLU A 205 -4.49 15.72 -0.25
C GLU A 205 -4.01 15.64 -1.70
N PHE A 206 -4.45 14.62 -2.42
CA PHE A 206 -4.22 14.51 -3.85
C PHE A 206 -5.32 13.68 -4.51
N ALA A 207 -5.47 13.87 -5.81
CA ALA A 207 -6.40 13.12 -6.63
C ALA A 207 -5.71 12.52 -7.86
N VAL A 208 -6.13 11.32 -8.24
CA VAL A 208 -5.79 10.73 -9.54
C VAL A 208 -7.06 10.25 -10.22
N ARG A 209 -7.10 10.32 -11.56
CA ARG A 209 -8.23 9.76 -12.30
C ARG A 209 -8.30 8.25 -12.09
N ALA A 210 -9.49 7.66 -12.07
CA ALA A 210 -9.69 6.23 -11.91
C ALA A 210 -9.54 5.44 -13.23
N SER A 211 -9.84 6.09 -14.37
CA SER A 211 -9.79 5.50 -15.71
C SER A 211 -8.96 6.30 -16.73
N GLY A 212 -8.74 5.73 -17.92
CA GLY A 212 -7.92 6.34 -18.96
C GLY A 212 -6.41 6.11 -18.79
N ALA A 213 -5.62 6.80 -19.61
CA ALA A 213 -4.16 6.77 -19.55
C ALA A 213 -3.66 7.25 -18.19
N LEU A 214 -2.50 6.76 -17.76
CA LEU A 214 -1.82 7.34 -16.61
C LEU A 214 -1.47 8.79 -16.95
N GLY A 215 -1.70 9.69 -16.00
CA GLY A 215 -1.57 11.13 -16.18
C GLY A 215 -0.97 11.77 -14.92
N GLU A 216 -0.89 13.10 -14.94
CA GLU A 216 -0.42 13.87 -13.79
C GLU A 216 -1.35 13.68 -12.59
N VAL A 217 -0.77 13.68 -11.38
CA VAL A 217 -1.53 13.71 -10.13
C VAL A 217 -1.98 15.14 -9.90
N GLU A 218 -3.26 15.33 -9.58
CA GLU A 218 -3.81 16.62 -9.22
C GLU A 218 -3.62 16.86 -7.72
N TYR A 219 -3.15 18.06 -7.36
CA TYR A 219 -2.77 18.46 -6.00
C TYR A 219 -3.66 19.61 -5.50
#